data_AF-A0A660M020-F1
#
_entry.id   AF-A0A660M020-F1
#
_cell.length_a   1.000
_cell.length_b   1.000
_cell.length_c   1.000
_cell.angle_alpha   90.00
_cell.angle_beta   90.00
_cell.angle_gamma   90.00
#
_symmetry.space_group_name_H-M   'P 1'
#
loop_
_entity.id
_entity.type
_entity.pdbx_description
1 polymer ?
#
loop_
_entity_poly.entity_id
_entity_poly.type
_entity_poly.pdbx_seq_one_letter_code
_entity_poly.pdbx_strand_id
1 'polypeptide(L)'
;KTHLTGVGPLHLSGHGYYDDHVRVINAVKPKYYLPNHGEFHMLVHNARLAEKECGIPRQNIFVCDPGDIVEFTSDGAHKIGRIVHSGGTMYDDAGAVVSEVVLKDRIHMSQEGMFVVVLTVQRGTGRLLTSPDIISRGFIYMRDNEELMGMIRQYLKQKAARSFSGKYDIEVIKKEIKDEVTHILYDQTHRTPIVIPVVNEVGGALKAHARTSQAKTSSQPLMPQPSGKRFPRKQTPDTETVVPRDRSDSRSY
;
A
#
# COMPACT_ATOMS: atom_id res chain seq x y z
N LYS A 1 -21.54 -14.97 20.57
CA LYS A 1 -22.13 -16.07 19.76
C LYS A 1 -23.62 -15.76 19.65
N THR A 2 -24.13 -15.44 18.47
CA THR A 2 -25.51 -15.04 18.24
C THR A 2 -26.43 -16.25 18.45
N HIS A 3 -27.27 -16.18 19.48
CA HIS A 3 -28.26 -17.20 19.84
C HIS A 3 -29.61 -16.81 19.23
N LEU A 4 -29.75 -16.93 17.91
CA LEU A 4 -31.07 -16.81 17.29
C LEU A 4 -31.58 -18.21 16.99
N THR A 5 -32.62 -18.59 17.75
CA THR A 5 -33.34 -19.87 17.76
C THR A 5 -32.58 -21.00 18.46
N GLY A 6 -33.27 -21.82 19.26
CA GLY A 6 -32.74 -22.85 20.17
C GLY A 6 -32.00 -24.03 19.52
N VAL A 7 -31.12 -23.75 18.56
CA VAL A 7 -30.37 -24.69 17.71
C VAL A 7 -28.87 -24.65 18.03
N GLY A 8 -28.46 -23.91 19.07
CA GLY A 8 -27.05 -23.72 19.42
C GLY A 8 -26.29 -22.83 18.43
N PRO A 9 -24.96 -22.66 18.60
CA PRO A 9 -24.17 -21.85 17.70
C PRO A 9 -24.11 -22.48 16.30
N LEU A 10 -24.74 -21.82 15.31
CA LEU A 10 -24.76 -22.24 13.91
C LEU A 10 -23.42 -22.04 13.18
N HIS A 11 -22.42 -21.45 13.85
CA HIS A 11 -21.08 -21.24 13.33
C HIS A 11 -20.04 -21.75 14.32
N LEU A 12 -19.08 -22.50 13.80
CA LEU A 12 -17.90 -22.99 14.51
C LEU A 12 -16.66 -22.53 13.74
N SER A 13 -15.59 -22.28 14.48
CA SER A 13 -14.26 -22.02 13.91
C SER A 13 -13.80 -23.23 13.08
N GLY A 14 -13.16 -22.97 11.94
CA GLY A 14 -12.43 -24.01 11.18
C GLY A 14 -11.06 -24.36 11.79
N HIS A 15 -10.59 -23.58 12.76
CA HIS A 15 -9.36 -23.84 13.52
C HIS A 15 -9.67 -24.47 14.86
N GLY A 16 -8.84 -25.43 15.29
CA GLY A 16 -8.96 -26.10 16.58
C GLY A 16 -8.81 -25.15 17.77
N TYR A 17 -9.39 -25.52 18.90
CA TYR A 17 -9.31 -24.76 20.14
C TYR A 17 -8.14 -25.25 21.00
N TYR A 18 -7.99 -24.70 22.21
CA TYR A 18 -6.91 -25.01 23.15
C TYR A 18 -6.71 -26.52 23.34
N ASP A 19 -7.78 -27.23 23.69
CA ASP A 19 -7.73 -28.67 23.95
C ASP A 19 -7.35 -29.50 22.72
N ASP A 20 -7.73 -29.04 21.52
CA ASP A 20 -7.39 -29.71 20.27
C ASP A 20 -5.88 -29.61 19.99
N HIS A 21 -5.28 -28.43 20.26
CA HIS A 21 -3.84 -28.25 20.15
C HIS A 21 -3.09 -29.15 21.14
N VAL A 22 -3.51 -29.18 22.41
CA VAL A 22 -2.91 -30.05 23.43
C VAL A 22 -3.00 -31.53 23.01
N ARG A 23 -4.16 -31.97 22.51
CA ARG A 23 -4.35 -33.34 22.02
C ARG A 23 -3.42 -33.68 20.86
N VAL A 24 -3.33 -32.81 19.85
CA VAL A 24 -2.48 -33.04 18.67
C VAL A 24 -1.00 -33.07 19.05
N ILE A 25 -0.55 -32.12 19.85
CA ILE A 25 0.86 -32.05 20.28
C ILE A 25 1.23 -33.29 21.10
N ASN A 26 0.38 -33.71 22.04
CA ASN A 26 0.61 -34.91 22.84
C ASN A 26 0.51 -36.22 22.03
N ALA A 27 -0.27 -36.25 20.95
CA ALA A 27 -0.33 -37.39 20.03
C ALA A 27 0.93 -37.49 19.16
N VAL A 28 1.41 -36.36 18.63
CA VAL A 28 2.58 -36.30 17.74
C VAL A 28 3.89 -36.44 18.50
N LYS A 29 3.96 -35.95 19.75
CA LYS A 29 5.17 -35.90 20.59
C LYS A 29 6.39 -35.32 19.84
N PRO A 30 6.30 -34.09 19.31
CA PRO A 30 7.36 -33.55 18.48
C PRO A 30 8.62 -33.24 19.29
N LYS A 31 9.81 -33.52 18.72
CA LYS A 31 11.10 -33.15 19.33
C LYS A 31 11.29 -31.62 19.35
N TYR A 32 10.87 -30.95 18.28
CA TYR A 32 10.90 -29.50 18.12
C TYR A 32 9.51 -29.00 17.72
N TYR A 33 9.09 -27.86 18.27
CA TYR A 33 7.76 -27.30 18.04
C TYR A 33 7.84 -25.89 17.48
N LEU A 34 7.18 -25.68 16.34
CA LEU A 34 7.14 -24.41 15.63
C LEU A 34 5.66 -24.02 15.46
N PRO A 35 5.08 -23.20 16.36
CA PRO A 35 3.74 -22.71 16.15
C PRO A 35 3.70 -21.88 14.85
N ASN A 36 2.71 -22.17 14.01
CA ASN A 36 2.51 -21.50 12.74
C ASN A 36 1.07 -20.97 12.62
N HIS A 37 0.84 -20.14 11.60
CA HIS A 37 -0.48 -19.61 11.23
C HIS A 37 -1.20 -18.85 12.37
N GLY A 38 -0.82 -17.60 12.58
CA GLY A 38 -1.48 -16.69 13.50
C GLY A 38 -0.69 -15.40 13.66
N GLU A 39 -1.28 -14.42 14.32
CA GLU A 39 -0.51 -13.24 14.74
C GLU A 39 0.53 -13.61 15.79
N PHE A 40 1.56 -12.79 15.94
CA PHE A 40 2.67 -13.07 16.86
C PHE A 40 2.20 -13.45 18.27
N HIS A 41 1.20 -12.73 18.81
CA HIS A 41 0.66 -13.01 20.14
C HIS A 41 0.01 -14.40 20.24
N MET A 42 -0.63 -14.87 19.17
CA MET A 42 -1.23 -16.20 19.07
C MET A 42 -0.14 -17.27 19.05
N LEU A 43 0.93 -17.05 18.28
CA LEU A 43 2.08 -17.97 18.21
C LEU A 43 2.77 -18.11 19.57
N VAL A 44 2.93 -16.99 20.28
CA VAL A 44 3.49 -16.97 21.64
C VAL A 44 2.58 -17.72 22.62
N HIS A 45 1.26 -17.56 22.53
CA HIS A 45 0.33 -18.32 23.36
C HIS A 45 0.40 -19.83 23.07
N ASN A 46 0.44 -20.20 21.80
CA ASN A 46 0.55 -21.61 21.39
C ASN A 46 1.88 -22.23 21.84
N ALA A 47 2.99 -21.49 21.75
CA ALA A 47 4.29 -21.90 22.31
C ALA A 47 4.22 -22.14 23.83
N ARG A 48 3.58 -21.24 24.58
CA ARG A 48 3.41 -21.38 26.03
C ARG A 48 2.53 -22.57 26.41
N LEU A 49 1.49 -22.84 25.62
CA LEU A 49 0.64 -24.02 25.77
C LEU A 49 1.48 -25.30 25.58
N ALA A 50 2.24 -25.38 24.49
CA ALA A 50 3.10 -26.53 24.20
C ALA A 50 4.15 -26.78 25.29
N GLU A 51 4.70 -25.71 25.88
CA GLU A 51 5.63 -25.79 27.01
C GLU A 51 4.95 -26.32 28.27
N LYS A 52 3.82 -25.71 28.67
CA LYS A 52 3.18 -25.99 29.96
C LYS A 52 2.36 -27.28 29.98
N GLU A 53 1.57 -27.52 28.94
CA GLU A 53 0.60 -28.62 28.91
C GLU A 53 1.19 -29.89 28.29
N CYS A 54 2.13 -29.74 27.34
CA CYS A 54 2.71 -30.85 26.60
C CYS A 54 4.16 -31.15 27.00
N GLY A 55 4.74 -30.34 27.91
CA GLY A 55 6.06 -30.58 28.49
C GLY A 55 7.23 -30.43 27.51
N ILE A 56 7.04 -29.74 26.39
CA ILE A 56 8.12 -29.52 25.42
C ILE A 56 9.11 -28.49 26.01
N PRO A 57 10.42 -28.81 26.11
CA PRO A 57 11.40 -27.88 26.63
C PRO A 57 11.42 -26.57 25.84
N ARG A 58 11.48 -25.42 26.52
CA ARG A 58 11.47 -24.10 25.87
C ARG A 58 12.48 -23.94 24.74
N GLN A 59 13.67 -24.52 24.91
CA GLN A 59 14.77 -24.50 23.94
C GLN A 59 14.44 -25.22 22.62
N ASN A 60 13.42 -26.10 22.63
CA ASN A 60 12.95 -26.82 21.45
C ASN A 60 11.74 -26.14 20.79
N ILE A 61 11.28 -24.99 21.30
CA ILE A 61 10.11 -24.27 20.79
C ILE A 61 10.56 -22.99 20.10
N PHE A 62 10.35 -22.90 18.78
CA PHE A 62 10.76 -21.75 17.98
C PHE A 62 9.53 -20.95 17.52
N VAL A 63 9.36 -19.76 18.11
CA VAL A 63 8.41 -18.75 17.61
C VAL A 63 9.14 -17.92 16.56
N CYS A 64 8.67 -18.00 15.31
CA CYS A 64 9.34 -17.43 14.15
C CYS A 64 8.49 -16.33 13.52
N ASP A 65 9.17 -15.28 13.05
CA ASP A 65 8.62 -14.30 12.13
C ASP A 65 8.83 -14.76 10.68
N PRO A 66 8.06 -14.22 9.72
CA PRO A 66 8.38 -14.36 8.30
C PRO A 66 9.83 -13.96 8.01
N GLY A 67 10.55 -14.85 7.33
CA GLY A 67 11.96 -14.70 6.97
C GLY A 67 12.95 -15.34 7.93
N ASP A 68 12.55 -15.75 9.14
CA ASP A 68 13.44 -16.44 10.07
C ASP A 68 13.88 -17.81 9.51
N ILE A 69 15.15 -18.15 9.72
CA ILE A 69 15.72 -19.43 9.29
C ILE A 69 15.97 -20.30 10.52
N VAL A 70 15.29 -21.44 10.58
CA VAL A 70 15.52 -22.49 11.58
C VAL A 70 16.21 -23.65 10.89
N GLU A 71 17.43 -23.93 11.33
CA GLU A 71 18.24 -25.04 10.84
C GLU A 71 18.09 -26.25 11.77
N PHE A 72 17.91 -27.42 11.17
CA PHE A 72 17.85 -28.70 11.87
C PHE A 72 19.06 -29.54 11.45
N THR A 73 19.91 -29.88 12.41
CA THR A 73 21.11 -30.69 12.22
C THR A 73 21.03 -31.96 13.10
N SER A 74 22.03 -32.84 12.97
CA SER A 74 22.20 -33.98 13.89
C SER A 74 22.36 -33.53 15.34
N ASP A 75 23.00 -32.37 15.54
CA ASP A 75 23.43 -31.89 16.85
C ASP A 75 22.35 -31.06 17.55
N GLY A 76 21.38 -30.54 16.79
CA GLY A 76 20.32 -29.72 17.35
C GLY A 76 19.52 -28.93 16.32
N ALA A 77 18.54 -28.16 16.80
CA ALA A 77 17.85 -27.16 16.00
C ALA A 77 18.18 -25.77 16.52
N HIS A 78 18.52 -24.84 15.63
CA HIS A 78 18.91 -23.48 15.98
C HIS A 78 18.32 -22.48 14.99
N LYS A 79 18.01 -21.28 15.50
CA LYS A 79 17.66 -20.14 14.65
C LYS A 79 18.96 -19.47 14.19
N ILE A 80 19.30 -19.62 12.91
CA ILE A 80 20.63 -19.23 12.38
C ILE A 80 20.65 -17.85 11.72
N GLY A 81 19.50 -17.23 11.52
CA GLY A 81 19.42 -15.90 10.93
C GLY A 81 18.04 -15.56 10.37
N ARG A 82 18.02 -14.54 9.51
CA ARG A 82 16.80 -14.05 8.86
C ARG A 82 17.10 -13.61 7.43
N ILE A 83 16.19 -13.93 6.52
CA ILE A 83 16.18 -13.40 5.15
C ILE A 83 15.71 -11.96 5.20
N VAL A 84 16.52 -11.03 4.69
CA VAL A 84 16.24 -9.57 4.74
C VAL A 84 15.07 -9.17 3.83
N HIS A 85 14.87 -9.90 2.73
CA HIS A 85 13.81 -9.62 1.75
C HIS A 85 12.56 -10.48 1.98
N SER A 86 12.00 -10.44 3.19
CA SER A 86 10.73 -11.10 3.52
C SER A 86 9.62 -10.06 3.69
N GLY A 87 8.55 -10.15 2.92
CA GLY A 87 7.42 -9.24 3.01
C GLY A 87 6.33 -9.53 1.99
N GLY A 88 5.20 -8.84 2.13
CA GLY A 88 4.11 -8.90 1.15
C GLY A 88 4.33 -7.93 0.01
N THR A 89 3.99 -8.34 -1.21
CA THR A 89 3.83 -7.44 -2.36
C THR A 89 2.35 -7.13 -2.50
N MET A 90 2.01 -5.84 -2.55
CA MET A 90 0.63 -5.39 -2.72
C MET A 90 0.31 -5.29 -4.20
N TYR A 91 -0.88 -5.74 -4.59
CA TYR A 91 -1.39 -5.67 -5.96
C TYR A 91 -2.70 -4.89 -5.97
N ASP A 92 -2.86 -4.01 -6.95
CA ASP A 92 -4.12 -3.32 -7.22
C ASP A 92 -5.06 -4.22 -8.04
N ASP A 93 -6.31 -3.80 -8.24
CA ASP A 93 -7.33 -4.54 -9.02
C ASP A 93 -6.89 -4.82 -10.47
N ALA A 94 -6.02 -3.96 -11.01
CA ALA A 94 -5.42 -4.14 -12.33
C ALA A 94 -4.24 -5.14 -12.35
N GLY A 95 -3.89 -5.74 -11.20
CA GLY A 95 -2.74 -6.64 -11.05
C GLY A 95 -1.39 -5.93 -11.05
N ALA A 96 -1.36 -4.60 -10.99
CA ALA A 96 -0.14 -3.82 -10.88
C ALA A 96 0.40 -3.82 -9.45
N VAL A 97 1.72 -3.94 -9.29
CA VAL A 97 2.37 -3.85 -7.98
C VAL A 97 2.26 -2.43 -7.44
N VAL A 98 1.76 -2.30 -6.21
CA VAL A 98 1.63 -1.02 -5.50
C VAL A 98 2.74 -0.91 -4.46
N SER A 99 3.45 0.23 -4.48
CA SER A 99 4.48 0.52 -3.48
C SER A 99 3.88 1.02 -2.17
N GLU A 100 4.59 0.80 -1.07
CA GLU A 100 4.18 1.26 0.26
C GLU A 100 4.01 2.77 0.33
N VAL A 101 4.81 3.54 -0.44
CA VAL A 101 4.72 5.00 -0.51
C VAL A 101 3.35 5.43 -1.03
N VAL A 102 2.85 4.78 -2.10
CA VAL A 102 1.53 5.08 -2.66
C VAL A 102 0.42 4.75 -1.66
N LEU A 103 0.56 3.66 -0.88
CA LEU A 103 -0.40 3.31 0.16
C LEU A 103 -0.40 4.33 1.30
N LYS A 104 0.78 4.79 1.74
CA LYS A 104 0.90 5.86 2.74
C LYS A 104 0.22 7.13 2.27
N ASP A 105 0.41 7.53 1.02
CA ASP A 105 -0.25 8.70 0.45
C ASP A 105 -1.78 8.54 0.44
N ARG A 106 -2.29 7.36 0.05
CA ARG A 106 -3.73 7.04 0.08
C ARG A 106 -4.32 7.13 1.50
N ILE A 107 -3.61 6.61 2.50
CA ILE A 107 -4.05 6.66 3.91
C ILE A 107 -4.09 8.11 4.42
N HIS A 108 -3.05 8.90 4.18
CA HIS A 108 -3.04 10.30 4.60
C HIS A 108 -4.12 11.11 3.88
N MET A 109 -4.32 10.89 2.57
CA MET A 109 -5.39 11.56 1.81
C MET A 109 -6.79 11.19 2.31
N SER A 110 -7.01 9.95 2.76
CA SER A 110 -8.33 9.53 3.25
C SER A 110 -8.65 10.07 4.65
N GLN A 111 -7.64 10.28 5.49
CA GLN A 111 -7.81 10.79 6.85
C GLN A 111 -7.86 12.33 6.89
N GLU A 112 -6.88 12.98 6.26
CA GLU A 112 -6.69 14.43 6.40
C GLU A 112 -7.19 15.23 5.20
N GLY A 113 -7.44 14.56 4.07
CA GLY A 113 -7.78 15.21 2.81
C GLY A 113 -6.57 15.85 2.13
N MET A 114 -6.84 16.65 1.09
CA MET A 114 -5.82 17.33 0.30
C MET A 114 -6.17 18.79 0.05
N PHE A 115 -5.11 19.59 -0.10
CA PHE A 115 -5.15 21.02 -0.34
C PHE A 115 -4.14 21.38 -1.43
N VAL A 116 -4.63 21.68 -2.63
CA VAL A 116 -3.80 22.01 -3.80
C VAL A 116 -3.77 23.51 -3.97
N VAL A 117 -2.57 24.07 -4.12
CA VAL A 117 -2.36 25.49 -4.40
C VAL A 117 -1.75 25.61 -5.77
N VAL A 118 -2.40 26.32 -6.68
CA VAL A 118 -1.93 26.54 -8.05
C VAL A 118 -1.54 28.01 -8.23
N LEU A 119 -0.28 28.24 -8.58
CA LEU A 119 0.28 29.55 -8.90
C LEU A 119 0.68 29.59 -10.36
N THR A 120 0.24 30.62 -11.07
CA THR A 120 0.64 30.84 -12.47
C THR A 120 1.52 32.09 -12.53
N VAL A 121 2.81 31.91 -12.83
CA VAL A 121 3.81 32.98 -12.85
C VAL A 121 4.33 33.23 -14.26
N GLN A 122 4.64 34.47 -14.58
CA GLN A 122 5.24 34.85 -15.84
C GLN A 122 6.75 34.57 -15.79
N ARG A 123 7.25 33.78 -16.75
CA ARG A 123 8.68 33.49 -16.83
C ARG A 123 9.46 34.75 -17.19
N GLY A 124 10.55 35.00 -16.47
CA GLY A 124 11.43 36.17 -16.62
C GLY A 124 11.07 37.33 -15.69
N THR A 125 9.81 37.77 -15.65
CA THR A 125 9.38 38.83 -14.73
C THR A 125 9.01 38.30 -13.34
N GLY A 126 8.70 37.01 -13.22
CA GLY A 126 8.25 36.37 -11.98
C GLY A 126 6.89 36.86 -11.48
N ARG A 127 6.17 37.64 -12.27
CA ARG A 127 4.87 38.20 -11.87
C ARG A 127 3.78 37.13 -11.90
N LEU A 128 2.93 37.09 -10.88
CA LEU A 128 1.71 36.30 -10.94
C LEU A 128 0.80 36.81 -12.06
N LEU A 129 0.44 35.92 -12.98
CA LEU A 129 -0.48 36.21 -14.09
C LEU A 129 -1.94 36.17 -13.64
N THR A 130 -2.25 35.29 -12.70
CA THR A 130 -3.60 35.07 -12.16
C THR A 130 -3.54 35.02 -10.64
N SER A 131 -4.68 35.26 -9.98
CA SER A 131 -4.79 34.98 -8.55
C SER A 131 -4.53 33.49 -8.27
N PRO A 132 -3.88 33.15 -7.14
CA PRO A 132 -3.70 31.77 -6.71
C PRO A 132 -5.03 31.01 -6.70
N ASP A 133 -5.07 29.87 -7.38
CA ASP A 133 -6.22 28.97 -7.34
C ASP A 133 -6.00 27.92 -6.25
N ILE A 134 -7.06 27.59 -5.51
CA ILE A 134 -7.00 26.71 -4.35
C ILE A 134 -8.06 25.64 -4.52
N ILE A 135 -7.65 24.38 -4.46
CA ILE A 135 -8.52 23.22 -4.58
C ILE A 135 -8.41 22.37 -3.32
N SER A 136 -9.53 22.16 -2.63
CA SER A 136 -9.64 21.34 -1.41
C SER A 136 -10.53 20.14 -1.70
N ARG A 137 -10.10 18.93 -1.29
CA ARG A 137 -10.89 17.69 -1.38
C ARG A 137 -10.71 16.89 -0.09
N GLY A 138 -11.82 16.46 0.54
CA GLY A 138 -11.79 15.66 1.77
C GLY A 138 -11.28 16.40 3.03
N PHE A 139 -10.91 17.67 2.91
CA PHE A 139 -10.40 18.47 4.01
C PHE A 139 -11.47 19.45 4.53
N ILE A 140 -11.64 20.60 3.87
CA ILE A 140 -12.64 21.62 4.22
C ILE A 140 -13.53 21.95 3.02
N TYR A 141 -14.79 22.26 3.30
CA TYR A 141 -15.71 22.79 2.28
C TYR A 141 -15.43 24.28 2.09
N MET A 142 -15.12 24.67 0.85
CA MET A 142 -14.67 26.04 0.56
C MET A 142 -15.74 27.11 0.83
N ARG A 143 -17.02 26.77 0.63
CA ARG A 143 -18.12 27.72 0.81
C ARG A 143 -18.30 28.13 2.27
N ASP A 144 -17.94 27.25 3.19
CA ASP A 144 -18.11 27.49 4.63
C ASP A 144 -16.90 28.24 5.22
N ASN A 145 -15.81 28.38 4.44
CA ASN A 145 -14.53 28.90 4.91
C ASN A 145 -13.95 29.96 3.97
N GLU A 146 -14.81 30.85 3.44
CA GLU A 146 -14.39 31.89 2.49
C GLU A 146 -13.33 32.84 3.07
N GLU A 147 -13.43 33.19 4.35
CA GLU A 147 -12.47 34.07 5.03
C GLU A 147 -11.08 33.44 5.11
N LEU A 148 -10.99 32.17 5.53
CA LEU A 148 -9.72 31.43 5.57
C LEU A 148 -9.11 31.31 4.18
N MET A 149 -9.91 31.02 3.16
CA MET A 149 -9.44 30.96 1.77
C MET A 149 -8.97 32.33 1.28
N GLY A 150 -9.67 33.41 1.64
CA GLY A 150 -9.28 34.78 1.34
C GLY A 150 -7.93 35.15 1.96
N MET A 151 -7.76 34.82 3.24
CA MET A 151 -6.50 35.01 3.97
C MET A 151 -5.34 34.26 3.30
N ILE A 152 -5.52 32.97 2.99
CA ILE A 152 -4.49 32.15 2.34
C ILE A 152 -4.17 32.69 0.93
N ARG A 153 -5.18 33.10 0.14
CA ARG A 153 -4.94 33.71 -1.18
C ARG A 153 -4.14 35.00 -1.07
N GLN A 154 -4.46 35.85 -0.10
CA GLN A 154 -3.74 37.10 0.12
C GLN A 154 -2.30 36.85 0.56
N TYR A 155 -2.11 35.89 1.47
CA TYR A 155 -0.80 35.42 1.90
C TYR A 155 0.04 34.93 0.72
N LEU A 156 -0.52 34.04 -0.11
CA LEU A 156 0.16 33.50 -1.30
C LEU A 156 0.50 34.58 -2.32
N LYS A 157 -0.37 35.58 -2.53
CA LYS A 157 -0.08 36.72 -3.42
C LYS A 157 1.13 37.52 -2.93
N GLN A 158 1.19 37.81 -1.63
CA GLN A 158 2.30 38.54 -1.03
C GLN A 158 3.59 37.73 -1.05
N LYS A 159 3.53 36.45 -0.70
CA LYS A 159 4.67 35.53 -0.73
C LYS A 159 5.21 35.41 -2.16
N ALA A 160 4.35 35.16 -3.14
CA ALA A 160 4.75 35.07 -4.53
C ALA A 160 5.39 36.37 -5.05
N ALA A 161 4.83 37.54 -4.72
CA ALA A 161 5.41 38.82 -5.14
C ALA A 161 6.85 39.03 -4.63
N ARG A 162 7.19 38.48 -3.45
CA ARG A 162 8.54 38.53 -2.88
C ARG A 162 9.44 37.43 -3.45
N SER A 163 8.95 36.19 -3.42
CA SER A 163 9.73 34.99 -3.73
C SER A 163 10.08 34.85 -5.21
N PHE A 164 9.21 35.31 -6.12
CA PHE A 164 9.48 35.24 -7.57
C PHE A 164 10.21 36.48 -8.12
N SER A 165 10.68 37.38 -7.26
CA SER A 165 11.48 38.53 -7.70
C SER A 165 12.96 38.14 -7.90
N GLY A 166 13.50 38.36 -9.10
CA GLY A 166 14.91 38.07 -9.40
C GLY A 166 15.19 36.60 -9.76
N LYS A 167 16.32 36.05 -9.30
CA LYS A 167 16.66 34.63 -9.48
C LYS A 167 15.98 33.82 -8.37
N TYR A 168 15.08 32.93 -8.75
CA TYR A 168 14.35 32.08 -7.82
C TYR A 168 14.51 30.60 -8.18
N ASP A 169 14.41 29.75 -7.16
CA ASP A 169 14.33 28.29 -7.32
C ASP A 169 12.90 27.84 -7.03
N ILE A 170 12.28 27.20 -8.04
CA ILE A 170 10.89 26.75 -7.98
C ILE A 170 10.71 25.66 -6.91
N GLU A 171 11.70 24.79 -6.69
CA GLU A 171 11.59 23.71 -5.71
C GLU A 171 11.61 24.25 -4.27
N VAL A 172 12.49 25.23 -4.02
CA VAL A 172 12.57 25.92 -2.73
C VAL A 172 11.27 26.66 -2.44
N ILE A 173 10.73 27.39 -3.42
CA ILE A 173 9.46 28.11 -3.25
C ILE A 173 8.30 27.15 -3.00
N LYS A 174 8.22 26.03 -3.73
CA LYS A 174 7.21 25.00 -3.49
C LYS A 174 7.28 24.49 -2.06
N LYS A 175 8.50 24.20 -1.56
CA LYS A 175 8.69 23.72 -0.18
C LYS A 175 8.25 24.76 0.85
N GLU A 176 8.68 26.03 0.69
CA GLU A 176 8.28 27.11 1.59
C GLU A 176 6.75 27.30 1.61
N ILE A 177 6.11 27.32 0.44
CA ILE A 177 4.64 27.43 0.35
C ILE A 177 3.97 26.26 1.05
N LYS A 178 4.47 25.04 0.85
CA LYS A 178 3.93 23.84 1.49
C LYS A 178 3.98 24.00 3.02
N ASP A 179 5.16 24.29 3.57
CA ASP A 179 5.37 24.33 5.01
C ASP A 179 4.56 25.47 5.68
N GLU A 180 4.53 26.66 5.06
CA GLU A 180 3.79 27.81 5.57
C GLU A 180 2.26 27.61 5.49
N VAL A 181 1.75 27.08 4.36
CA VAL A 181 0.31 26.79 4.22
C VAL A 181 -0.10 25.68 5.18
N THR A 182 0.72 24.64 5.36
CA THR A 182 0.46 23.59 6.36
C THR A 182 0.34 24.17 7.76
N HIS A 183 1.21 25.12 8.14
CA HIS A 183 1.13 25.79 9.45
C HIS A 183 -0.17 26.59 9.61
N ILE A 184 -0.52 27.42 8.62
CA ILE A 184 -1.75 28.23 8.65
C ILE A 184 -2.99 27.33 8.77
N LEU A 185 -3.02 26.23 8.01
CA LEU A 185 -4.13 25.27 8.05
C LEU A 185 -4.22 24.58 9.41
N TYR A 186 -3.08 24.20 10.01
CA TYR A 186 -3.06 23.57 11.32
C TYR A 186 -3.52 24.52 12.43
N ASP A 187 -3.07 25.77 12.43
CA ASP A 187 -3.48 26.75 13.45
C ASP A 187 -4.98 27.04 13.44
N GLN A 188 -5.58 27.02 12.25
CA GLN A 188 -7.00 27.37 12.06
C GLN A 188 -7.92 26.16 12.20
N THR A 189 -7.46 24.95 11.87
CA THR A 189 -8.33 23.77 11.76
C THR A 189 -7.88 22.57 12.60
N HIS A 190 -6.69 22.64 13.20
CA HIS A 190 -6.02 21.54 13.93
C HIS A 190 -5.89 20.23 13.13
N ARG A 191 -5.85 20.34 11.80
CA ARG A 191 -5.74 19.23 10.86
C ARG A 191 -4.60 19.50 9.88
N THR A 192 -3.98 18.44 9.37
CA THR A 192 -2.80 18.53 8.50
C THR A 192 -3.05 17.85 7.15
N PRO A 193 -3.81 18.48 6.24
CA PRO A 193 -4.05 17.92 4.92
C PRO A 193 -2.76 17.84 4.11
N ILE A 194 -2.74 16.98 3.09
CA ILE A 194 -1.65 16.95 2.14
C ILE A 194 -1.68 18.23 1.30
N VAL A 195 -0.69 19.11 1.49
CA VAL A 195 -0.53 20.35 0.72
C VAL A 195 0.31 20.10 -0.53
N ILE A 196 -0.25 20.37 -1.70
CA ILE A 196 0.40 20.18 -3.01
C ILE A 196 0.54 21.54 -3.73
N PRO A 197 1.73 22.16 -3.73
CA PRO A 197 1.97 23.40 -4.46
C PRO A 197 2.34 23.12 -5.92
N VAL A 198 1.55 23.64 -6.84
CA VAL A 198 1.76 23.59 -8.28
C VAL A 198 2.12 25.00 -8.76
N VAL A 199 3.30 25.15 -9.32
CA VAL A 199 3.78 26.42 -9.90
C VAL A 199 3.91 26.23 -11.40
N ASN A 200 3.10 26.95 -12.16
CA ASN A 200 3.08 26.96 -13.62
C ASN A 200 3.78 28.23 -14.13
N GLU A 201 4.88 28.08 -14.86
CA GLU A 201 5.53 29.20 -15.53
C GLU A 201 5.00 29.38 -16.96
N VAL A 202 4.57 30.59 -17.30
CA VAL A 202 4.09 30.94 -18.63
C VAL A 202 4.92 32.10 -19.17
N GLY A 203 5.61 31.93 -20.30
CA GLY A 203 6.47 32.98 -20.84
C GLY A 203 7.80 32.49 -21.38
N GLY A 204 7.77 31.47 -22.22
CA GLY A 204 8.86 31.22 -23.15
C GLY A 204 8.22 31.03 -24.51
N ALA A 205 8.82 31.59 -25.56
CA ALA A 205 8.55 31.11 -26.91
C ALA A 205 8.52 29.58 -26.84
N LEU A 206 7.46 28.98 -27.39
CA LEU A 206 7.44 27.55 -27.67
C LEU A 206 8.73 27.25 -28.43
N LYS A 207 9.76 26.75 -27.75
CA LYS A 207 10.65 25.80 -28.40
C LYS A 207 9.77 24.59 -28.59
N ALA A 208 8.98 24.63 -29.64
CA ALA A 208 8.56 23.45 -30.33
C ALA A 208 9.86 22.67 -30.52
N HIS A 209 10.07 21.63 -29.71
CA HIS A 209 10.74 20.47 -30.21
C HIS A 209 9.82 19.92 -31.30
N ALA A 210 9.86 20.57 -32.46
CA ALA A 210 9.66 19.91 -33.72
C ALA A 210 10.70 18.78 -33.68
N ARG A 211 10.24 17.60 -33.30
CA ARG A 211 10.92 16.36 -33.65
C ARG A 211 10.87 16.32 -35.17
N THR A 212 11.84 16.98 -35.79
CA THR A 212 12.19 16.71 -37.18
C THR A 212 12.65 15.27 -37.18
N SER A 213 11.79 14.38 -37.68
CA SER A 213 12.12 13.01 -38.00
C SER A 213 13.16 13.01 -39.12
N GLN A 214 14.42 13.27 -38.78
CA GLN A 214 15.54 12.87 -39.62
C GLN A 214 15.74 11.37 -39.39
N ALA A 215 15.20 10.59 -40.31
CA ALA A 215 15.56 9.19 -40.47
C ALA A 215 17.06 9.13 -40.79
N LYS A 216 17.89 8.87 -39.78
CA LYS A 216 19.23 8.32 -39.96
C LYS A 216 19.12 6.81 -39.86
N THR A 217 19.22 6.18 -41.03
CA THR A 217 19.52 4.77 -41.22
C THR A 217 20.85 4.44 -40.53
N SER A 218 20.78 3.82 -39.35
CA SER A 218 21.88 3.07 -38.78
C SER A 218 21.43 1.62 -38.65
N SER A 219 21.92 0.81 -39.58
CA SER A 219 21.86 -0.64 -39.59
C SER A 219 22.46 -1.22 -38.31
N GLN A 220 21.63 -1.80 -37.45
CA GLN A 220 22.04 -2.79 -36.45
C GLN A 220 21.35 -4.12 -36.73
N PRO A 221 22.03 -5.27 -36.54
CA PRO A 221 21.51 -6.56 -36.96
C PRO A 221 20.28 -6.94 -36.14
N LEU A 222 19.25 -7.39 -36.86
CA LEU A 222 18.05 -8.01 -36.32
C LEU A 222 18.47 -9.19 -35.43
N MET A 223 18.01 -9.23 -34.17
CA MET A 223 18.12 -10.43 -33.35
C MET A 223 17.56 -11.64 -34.13
N PRO A 224 18.16 -12.83 -34.03
CA PRO A 224 17.60 -14.01 -34.66
C PRO A 224 16.21 -14.29 -34.07
N GLN A 225 15.22 -14.52 -34.94
CA GLN A 225 13.88 -14.86 -34.50
C GLN A 225 13.92 -16.11 -33.61
N PRO A 226 13.12 -16.16 -32.53
CA PRO A 226 13.04 -17.34 -31.70
C PRO A 226 12.55 -18.52 -32.55
N SER A 227 13.24 -19.66 -32.43
CA SER A 227 12.89 -20.89 -33.14
C SER A 227 11.41 -21.23 -32.92
N GLY A 228 10.69 -21.54 -34.00
CA GLY A 228 9.28 -21.96 -33.99
C GLY A 228 9.04 -23.31 -33.30
N LYS A 229 9.47 -23.46 -32.05
CA LYS A 229 9.07 -24.58 -31.20
C LYS A 229 7.63 -24.33 -30.77
N ARG A 230 6.71 -25.11 -31.33
CA ARG A 230 5.34 -25.25 -30.81
C ARG A 230 5.45 -25.63 -29.34
N PHE A 231 5.04 -24.74 -28.44
CA PHE A 231 4.84 -25.10 -27.05
C PHE A 231 3.85 -26.28 -26.97
N PRO A 232 4.05 -27.26 -26.07
CA PRO A 232 3.05 -28.28 -25.83
C PRO A 232 1.74 -27.62 -25.41
N ARG A 233 0.62 -28.22 -25.79
CA ARG A 233 -0.72 -27.70 -25.47
C ARG A 233 -0.83 -27.61 -23.94
N LYS A 234 -1.36 -26.49 -23.43
CA LYS A 234 -1.61 -26.28 -22.00
C LYS A 234 -2.40 -27.48 -21.47
N GLN A 235 -1.83 -28.24 -20.54
CA GLN A 235 -2.54 -29.32 -19.87
C GLN A 235 -3.65 -28.69 -19.02
N THR A 236 -4.89 -28.98 -19.39
CA THR A 236 -6.04 -28.77 -18.52
C THR A 236 -6.07 -29.91 -17.51
N PRO A 237 -6.20 -29.65 -16.20
CA PRO A 237 -6.43 -30.72 -15.23
C PRO A 237 -7.71 -31.46 -15.60
N ASP A 238 -7.71 -32.79 -15.52
CA ASP A 238 -8.92 -33.62 -15.62
C ASP A 238 -9.77 -33.36 -14.37
N THR A 239 -10.44 -32.22 -14.36
CA THR A 239 -11.52 -31.95 -13.42
C THR A 239 -12.78 -32.18 -14.22
N GLU A 240 -13.42 -33.32 -13.96
CA GLU A 240 -14.78 -33.57 -14.34
C GLU A 240 -15.62 -32.34 -13.98
N THR A 241 -16.02 -31.58 -15.00
CA THR A 241 -17.11 -30.61 -14.89
C THR A 241 -18.35 -31.40 -14.48
N VAL A 242 -18.63 -31.41 -13.18
CA VAL A 242 -19.98 -31.64 -12.66
C VAL A 242 -20.82 -30.46 -13.12
N VAL A 243 -21.33 -30.56 -14.35
CA VAL A 243 -22.54 -29.84 -14.74
C VAL A 243 -23.63 -30.40 -13.83
N PRO A 244 -24.32 -29.60 -13.00
CA PRO A 244 -25.43 -30.10 -12.21
C PRO A 244 -26.47 -30.65 -13.17
N ARG A 245 -26.68 -31.97 -13.16
CA ARG A 245 -27.84 -32.57 -13.81
C ARG A 245 -29.06 -32.15 -12.98
N ASP A 246 -29.87 -31.26 -13.54
CA ASP A 246 -31.20 -30.95 -13.03
C ASP A 246 -32.01 -32.25 -13.03
N ARG A 247 -32.17 -32.87 -11.87
CA ARG A 247 -33.09 -34.01 -11.70
C ARG A 247 -34.47 -33.42 -11.42
N SER A 248 -35.20 -33.13 -12.48
CA SER A 248 -36.65 -32.96 -12.41
C SER A 248 -37.32 -34.32 -12.20
N ASP A 249 -37.20 -34.87 -10.99
CA ASP A 249 -38.15 -35.83 -10.42
C ASP A 249 -37.68 -36.24 -9.02
N SER A 250 -38.16 -35.51 -8.02
CA SER A 250 -38.33 -36.07 -6.67
C SER A 250 -39.59 -35.46 -6.07
N ARG A 251 -40.63 -36.28 -6.06
CA ARG A 251 -41.92 -36.03 -5.40
C ARG A 251 -41.70 -35.54 -3.97
N SER A 252 -42.44 -34.50 -3.62
CA SER A 252 -42.69 -34.02 -2.27
C SER A 252 -43.20 -35.14 -1.36
N TYR A 253 -42.52 -35.33 -0.23
CA TYR A 253 -43.08 -35.73 1.06
C TYR A 253 -42.32 -34.99 2.16
#